data_AF-A0A661P050-F1
#
_entry.id   AF-A0A661P050-F1
#
_cell.length_a   1.000
_cell.length_b   1.000
_cell.length_c   1.000
_cell.angle_alpha   90.00
_cell.angle_beta   90.00
_cell.angle_gamma   90.00
#
_symmetry.space_group_name_H-M   'P 1'
#
loop_
_entity.id
_entity.type
_entity.pdbx_description
1 polymer ?
#
loop_
_entity_poly.entity_id
_entity_poly.type
_entity_poly.pdbx_seq_one_letter_code
_entity_poly.pdbx_strand_id
1 'polypeptide(L)'
;MMVDERSAQDPPVGVRLLRRTLPLALLGVAVALCLVKVMDMWPNRLTVQLRLDEQLRRQLQRVDMTVSRAEEPDHVLVSVWLAADDEDVERPLQHVFKLSKGRYRFAFIVYLDDGSSKQWYRSREISSAEEWTVNLPGEEP
;
A
#
# COMPACT_ATOMS: atom_id res chain seq x y z
N MET A 1 12.91 -45.79 64.12
CA MET A 1 13.72 -44.80 63.37
C MET A 1 13.10 -44.73 61.98
N MET A 2 12.18 -43.82 61.66
CA MET A 2 12.39 -42.39 61.38
C MET A 2 13.66 -42.14 60.56
N VAL A 3 13.51 -41.92 59.25
CA VAL A 3 13.86 -40.64 58.58
C VAL A 3 12.90 -40.48 57.40
N ASP A 4 12.02 -39.49 57.54
CA ASP A 4 11.30 -38.81 56.46
C ASP A 4 12.30 -37.87 55.79
N GLU A 5 12.40 -37.87 54.46
CA GLU A 5 12.91 -36.71 53.73
C GLU A 5 12.48 -36.81 52.27
N ARG A 6 11.17 -36.62 52.03
CA ARG A 6 10.73 -36.03 50.75
C ARG A 6 11.20 -34.57 50.74
N SER A 7 12.49 -34.36 50.48
CA SER A 7 13.01 -33.04 50.15
C SER A 7 12.47 -32.67 48.77
N ALA A 8 11.24 -32.15 48.77
CA ALA A 8 10.71 -31.36 47.67
C ALA A 8 11.65 -30.16 47.53
N GLN A 9 12.70 -30.34 46.72
CA GLN A 9 13.60 -29.27 46.34
C GLN A 9 12.78 -28.19 45.65
N ASP A 10 12.41 -27.19 46.44
CA ASP A 10 11.86 -25.95 45.95
C ASP A 10 12.85 -25.39 44.92
N PRO A 11 12.47 -25.25 43.64
CA PRO A 11 13.40 -24.78 42.63
C PRO A 11 13.93 -23.41 43.04
N PRO A 12 15.25 -23.15 42.88
CA PRO A 12 15.88 -21.93 43.34
C PRO A 12 15.11 -20.72 42.80
N VAL A 13 14.96 -19.67 43.62
CA VAL A 13 14.09 -18.50 43.37
C VAL A 13 14.28 -17.92 41.97
N GLY A 14 15.51 -17.95 41.43
CA GLY A 14 15.83 -17.56 40.05
C GLY A 14 15.12 -18.36 38.97
N VAL A 15 14.92 -19.67 39.13
CA VAL A 15 14.21 -20.55 38.17
C VAL A 15 12.70 -20.33 38.23
N ARG A 16 12.13 -20.00 39.40
CA ARG A 16 10.71 -19.61 39.53
C ARG A 16 10.43 -18.25 38.89
N LEU A 17 11.33 -17.27 39.07
CA LEU A 17 11.23 -15.98 38.40
C LEU A 17 11.38 -16.12 36.89
N LEU A 18 12.38 -16.86 36.41
CA LEU A 18 12.62 -17.08 34.98
C LEU A 18 11.42 -17.75 34.31
N ARG A 19 10.82 -18.77 34.94
CA ARG A 19 9.60 -19.44 34.42
C ARG A 19 8.37 -18.54 34.35
N ARG A 20 8.28 -17.49 35.18
CA ARG A 20 7.18 -16.53 35.16
C ARG A 20 7.42 -15.39 34.18
N THR A 21 8.67 -14.95 34.01
CA THR A 21 9.01 -13.85 33.10
C THR A 21 9.15 -14.29 31.65
N LEU A 22 9.56 -15.55 31.38
CA LEU A 22 9.65 -16.09 30.02
C LEU A 22 8.31 -16.01 29.23
N PRO A 23 7.17 -16.47 29.76
CA PRO A 23 5.89 -16.36 29.05
C PRO A 23 5.43 -14.91 28.89
N LEU A 24 5.74 -14.02 29.84
CA LEU A 24 5.45 -12.59 29.72
C LEU A 24 6.31 -11.91 28.65
N ALA A 25 7.59 -12.27 28.55
CA ALA A 25 8.49 -11.78 27.50
C ALA A 25 8.05 -12.29 26.12
N LEU A 26 7.70 -13.57 26.01
CA LEU A 26 7.16 -14.16 24.77
C LEU A 26 5.84 -13.50 24.36
N LEU A 27 4.94 -13.24 25.32
CA LEU A 27 3.71 -12.51 25.08
C LEU A 27 4.01 -11.08 24.59
N GLY A 28 4.97 -10.39 25.22
CA GLY A 28 5.40 -9.06 24.79
C GLY A 28 5.93 -9.04 23.35
N VAL A 29 6.75 -10.03 22.98
CA VAL A 29 7.25 -10.17 21.60
C VAL A 29 6.11 -10.47 20.62
N ALA A 30 5.18 -11.36 20.98
CA ALA A 30 4.02 -11.68 20.13
C ALA A 30 3.15 -10.43 19.88
N VAL A 31 2.88 -9.65 20.94
CA VAL A 31 2.13 -8.38 20.83
C VAL A 31 2.89 -7.38 19.96
N ALA A 32 4.21 -7.26 20.12
CA ALA A 32 5.02 -6.37 19.28
C ALA A 32 4.98 -6.78 17.80
N LEU A 33 5.08 -8.08 17.49
CA LEU A 33 4.96 -8.60 16.11
C LEU A 33 3.56 -8.35 15.53
N CYS A 34 2.50 -8.55 16.33
CA CYS A 34 1.14 -8.22 15.93
C CYS A 34 1.00 -6.72 15.61
N LEU A 35 1.55 -5.83 16.46
CA LEU A 35 1.52 -4.39 16.24
C LEU A 35 2.25 -4.00 14.94
N VAL A 36 3.45 -4.55 14.70
CA VAL A 36 4.19 -4.32 13.45
C VAL A 36 3.37 -4.75 12.24
N LYS A 37 2.75 -5.93 12.28
CA LYS A 37 1.89 -6.42 11.20
C LYS A 37 0.65 -5.53 10.99
N VAL A 38 0.01 -5.09 12.06
CA VAL A 38 -1.14 -4.17 11.98
C VAL A 38 -0.73 -2.83 11.38
N MET A 39 0.41 -2.29 11.77
CA MET A 39 0.93 -1.03 11.22
C MET A 39 1.29 -1.15 9.73
N ASP A 40 1.80 -2.29 9.27
CA ASP A 40 2.10 -2.51 7.85
C ASP A 40 0.84 -2.64 6.98
N MET A 41 -0.28 -3.06 7.57
CA MET A 41 -1.58 -3.13 6.89
C MET A 41 -2.30 -1.78 6.82
N TRP A 42 -1.80 -0.74 7.50
CA TRP A 42 -2.45 0.55 7.48
C TRP A 42 -2.38 1.16 6.06
N PRO A 43 -3.52 1.62 5.49
CA PRO A 43 -3.51 2.21 4.16
C PRO A 43 -2.78 3.55 4.17
N ASN A 44 -1.79 3.68 3.30
CA ASN A 44 -1.16 4.95 2.96
C ASN A 44 -2.03 5.69 1.94
N ARG A 45 -2.05 7.02 2.04
CA ARG A 45 -2.68 7.88 1.05
C ARG A 45 -1.66 8.20 -0.04
N LEU A 46 -1.97 7.80 -1.27
CA LEU A 46 -1.21 8.17 -2.46
C LEU A 46 -2.06 9.13 -3.29
N THR A 47 -1.64 10.39 -3.39
CA THR A 47 -2.27 11.34 -4.31
C THR A 47 -1.58 11.23 -5.67
N VAL A 48 -2.30 10.74 -6.68
CA VAL A 48 -1.81 10.66 -8.06
C VAL A 48 -2.34 11.86 -8.82
N GLN A 49 -1.44 12.64 -9.40
CA GLN A 49 -1.75 13.75 -10.30
C GLN A 49 -1.31 13.40 -11.70
N LEU A 50 -2.21 13.49 -12.66
CA LEU A 50 -1.96 13.24 -14.06
C LEU A 50 -1.89 14.55 -14.81
N ARG A 51 -0.73 14.79 -15.44
CA ARG A 51 -0.49 15.92 -16.33
C ARG A 51 -0.44 15.40 -17.75
N LEU A 52 -1.41 15.79 -18.55
CA LEU A 52 -1.43 15.49 -19.98
C LEU A 52 -0.73 16.61 -20.73
N ASP A 53 -0.07 16.27 -21.84
CA ASP A 53 0.36 17.26 -22.81
C ASP A 53 -0.84 18.01 -23.42
N GLU A 54 -0.54 19.10 -24.13
CA GLU A 54 -1.58 19.97 -24.67
C GLU A 54 -2.43 19.27 -25.74
N GLN A 55 -1.84 18.35 -26.52
CA GLN A 55 -2.55 17.63 -27.58
C GLN A 55 -3.56 16.63 -27.01
N LEU A 56 -3.14 15.77 -26.09
CA LEU A 56 -4.02 14.79 -25.43
C LEU A 56 -5.12 15.48 -24.63
N ARG A 57 -4.78 16.57 -23.96
CA ARG A 57 -5.73 17.32 -23.13
C ARG A 57 -6.89 17.89 -23.94
N ARG A 58 -6.64 18.44 -25.14
CA ARG A 58 -7.70 19.01 -25.99
C ARG A 58 -8.67 17.97 -26.55
N GLN A 59 -8.19 16.74 -26.69
CA GLN A 59 -8.96 15.61 -27.22
C GLN A 59 -9.49 14.71 -26.09
N LEU A 60 -9.23 15.05 -24.83
CA LEU A 60 -9.52 14.18 -23.71
C LEU A 60 -11.03 14.07 -23.49
N GLN A 61 -11.55 12.85 -23.53
CA GLN A 61 -12.90 12.55 -23.08
C GLN A 61 -12.89 12.03 -21.63
N ARG A 62 -11.99 11.08 -21.35
CA ARG A 62 -11.94 10.37 -20.06
C ARG A 62 -10.57 9.76 -19.82
N VAL A 63 -10.17 9.67 -18.56
CA VAL A 63 -9.05 8.86 -18.11
C VAL A 63 -9.52 7.78 -17.17
N ASP A 64 -9.14 6.54 -17.43
CA ASP A 64 -9.21 5.45 -16.46
C ASP A 64 -7.85 5.20 -15.83
N MET A 65 -7.83 5.18 -14.51
CA MET A 65 -6.68 4.76 -13.73
C MET A 65 -7.02 3.45 -13.04
N THR A 66 -6.25 2.42 -13.36
CA THR A 66 -6.34 1.10 -12.74
C THR A 66 -5.09 0.80 -11.96
N VAL A 67 -5.27 0.18 -10.79
CA VAL A 67 -4.17 -0.20 -9.89
C VAL A 67 -4.26 -1.68 -9.60
N SER A 68 -3.17 -2.40 -9.80
CA SER A 68 -2.99 -3.81 -9.43
C SER A 68 -1.70 -3.99 -8.63
N ARG A 69 -1.60 -5.10 -7.88
CA ARG A 69 -0.31 -5.47 -7.27
C ARG A 69 0.65 -5.87 -8.38
N ALA A 70 1.93 -5.56 -8.22
CA ALA A 70 2.93 -5.92 -9.23
C ALA A 70 3.05 -7.45 -9.43
N GLU A 71 2.79 -8.23 -8.38
CA GLU A 71 2.81 -9.70 -8.39
C GLU A 71 1.54 -10.31 -9.01
N GLU A 72 0.44 -9.57 -9.02
CA GLU A 72 -0.86 -10.01 -9.55
C GLU A 72 -1.42 -8.93 -10.50
N PRO A 73 -0.78 -8.69 -11.66
CA PRO A 73 -1.12 -7.56 -12.52
C PRO A 73 -2.54 -7.65 -13.11
N ASP A 74 -3.08 -8.86 -13.26
CA ASP A 74 -4.42 -9.14 -13.78
C ASP A 74 -5.53 -8.90 -12.74
N HIS A 75 -5.16 -8.74 -11.46
CA HIS A 75 -6.10 -8.49 -10.38
C HIS A 75 -6.16 -7.00 -10.06
N VAL A 76 -7.15 -6.32 -10.65
CA VAL A 76 -7.39 -4.89 -10.43
C VAL A 76 -7.95 -4.67 -9.03
N LEU A 77 -7.21 -3.94 -8.21
CA LEU A 77 -7.63 -3.56 -6.86
C LEU A 77 -8.59 -2.37 -6.88
N VAL A 78 -8.30 -1.38 -7.72
CA VAL A 78 -9.04 -0.13 -7.82
C VAL A 78 -9.08 0.31 -9.28
N SER A 79 -10.25 0.73 -9.73
CA SER A 79 -10.45 1.39 -11.03
C SER A 79 -11.20 2.70 -10.78
N VAL A 80 -10.69 3.79 -11.34
CA VAL A 80 -11.34 5.09 -11.26
C VAL A 80 -11.33 5.77 -12.61
N TRP A 81 -12.47 6.37 -12.95
CA TRP A 81 -12.65 7.21 -14.11
C TRP A 81 -12.63 8.69 -13.72
N LEU A 82 -11.95 9.50 -14.52
CA LEU A 82 -11.93 10.96 -14.42
C LEU A 82 -12.38 11.52 -15.76
N ALA A 83 -13.49 12.24 -15.79
CA ALA A 83 -13.95 12.95 -16.98
C ALA A 83 -13.20 14.28 -17.13
N ALA A 84 -12.95 14.70 -18.36
CA ALA A 84 -12.57 16.09 -18.62
C ALA A 84 -13.81 16.96 -18.42
N ASP A 85 -13.79 17.85 -17.43
CA ASP A 85 -14.80 18.90 -17.31
C ASP A 85 -14.31 20.13 -18.09
N ASP A 86 -15.20 20.78 -18.85
CA ASP A 86 -14.86 21.89 -19.75
C ASP A 86 -14.25 23.11 -19.00
N GLU A 87 -14.48 23.24 -17.68
CA GLU A 87 -13.94 24.31 -16.83
C GLU A 87 -12.58 24.01 -16.19
N ASP A 88 -12.08 22.77 -16.22
CA ASP A 88 -10.92 22.33 -15.44
C ASP A 88 -9.67 22.01 -16.29
N VAL A 89 -9.64 22.49 -17.55
CA VAL A 89 -8.58 22.20 -18.54
C VAL A 89 -7.16 22.51 -18.03
N GLU A 90 -6.99 23.47 -17.12
CA GLU A 90 -5.67 23.82 -16.58
C GLU A 90 -5.23 22.98 -15.37
N ARG A 91 -6.15 22.31 -14.68
CA ARG A 91 -5.81 21.55 -13.46
C ARG A 91 -5.33 20.13 -13.80
N PRO A 92 -4.32 19.61 -13.09
CA PRO A 92 -3.97 18.21 -13.21
C PRO A 92 -5.12 17.33 -12.71
N LEU A 93 -5.46 16.31 -13.49
CA LEU A 93 -6.44 15.31 -13.09
C LEU A 93 -5.89 14.57 -11.87
N GLN A 94 -6.62 14.54 -10.76
CA GLN A 94 -6.10 13.97 -9.52
C GLN A 94 -7.02 12.94 -8.90
N HIS A 95 -6.42 11.92 -8.28
CA HIS A 95 -7.14 10.94 -7.46
C HIS A 95 -6.30 10.50 -6.26
N VAL A 96 -6.96 10.20 -5.15
CA VAL A 96 -6.31 9.73 -3.91
C VAL A 96 -6.60 8.25 -3.71
N PHE A 97 -5.58 7.41 -3.88
CA PHE A 97 -5.64 5.99 -3.58
C PHE A 97 -5.31 5.72 -2.11
N LYS A 98 -5.94 4.71 -1.53
CA LYS A 98 -5.64 4.18 -0.19
C LYS A 98 -5.02 2.80 -0.36
N LEU A 99 -3.69 2.72 -0.33
CA LEU A 99 -2.93 1.50 -0.64
C LEU A 99 -2.07 1.10 0.57
N SER A 100 -2.05 -0.19 0.91
CA SER A 100 -1.07 -0.69 1.89
C SER A 100 0.34 -0.57 1.33
N LYS A 101 1.37 -0.69 2.18
CA LYS A 101 2.75 -0.76 1.70
C LYS A 101 2.92 -1.91 0.69
N GLY A 102 3.72 -1.68 -0.35
CA GLY A 102 4.00 -2.69 -1.38
C GLY A 102 4.25 -2.10 -2.77
N ARG A 103 4.52 -2.97 -3.74
CA ARG A 103 4.77 -2.62 -5.13
C ARG A 103 3.50 -2.78 -5.97
N TYR A 104 3.13 -1.72 -6.69
CA TYR A 104 1.92 -1.67 -7.50
C TYR A 104 2.24 -1.31 -8.95
N ARG A 105 1.36 -1.77 -9.84
CA ARG A 105 1.31 -1.37 -11.24
C ARG A 105 0.10 -0.47 -11.44
N PHE A 106 0.33 0.68 -12.03
CA PHE A 106 -0.68 1.66 -12.42
C PHE A 106 -0.81 1.63 -13.93
N ALA A 107 -2.03 1.53 -14.42
CA ALA A 107 -2.37 1.63 -15.82
C ALA A 107 -3.26 2.86 -16.02
N PHE A 108 -2.86 3.72 -16.95
CA PHE A 108 -3.55 4.96 -17.31
C PHE A 108 -4.07 4.79 -18.73
N ILE A 109 -5.38 4.71 -18.90
CA ILE A 109 -6.04 4.57 -20.19
C ILE A 109 -6.74 5.90 -20.48
N VAL A 110 -6.27 6.61 -21.50
CA VAL A 110 -6.81 7.89 -21.94
C VAL A 110 -7.69 7.63 -23.16
N TYR A 111 -8.98 7.96 -23.03
CA TYR A 111 -9.97 7.91 -24.09
C TYR A 111 -10.09 9.30 -24.74
N LEU A 112 -10.02 9.32 -26.06
CA LEU A 112 -10.03 10.53 -26.87
C LEU A 112 -11.39 10.72 -27.58
N ASP A 113 -11.67 11.94 -28.00
CA ASP A 113 -12.88 12.36 -28.72
C ASP A 113 -13.09 11.64 -30.06
N ASP A 114 -12.02 11.26 -30.73
CA ASP A 114 -12.02 10.46 -31.97
C ASP A 114 -12.38 8.97 -31.75
N GLY A 115 -12.64 8.57 -30.50
CA GLY A 115 -12.97 7.20 -30.09
C GLY A 115 -11.74 6.30 -29.91
N SER A 116 -10.53 6.80 -30.14
CA SER A 116 -9.30 6.06 -29.87
C SER A 116 -8.94 6.09 -28.38
N SER A 117 -8.09 5.14 -27.97
CA SER A 117 -7.56 5.09 -26.60
C SER A 117 -6.06 4.89 -26.61
N LYS A 118 -5.36 5.57 -25.70
CA LYS A 118 -3.93 5.40 -25.45
C LYS A 118 -3.71 4.90 -24.04
N GLN A 119 -2.76 3.97 -23.87
CA GLN A 119 -2.51 3.36 -22.58
C GLN A 119 -1.04 3.47 -22.19
N TRP A 120 -0.80 3.78 -20.92
CA TRP A 120 0.52 3.80 -20.31
C TRP A 120 0.53 3.02 -19.02
N TYR A 121 1.68 2.42 -18.70
CA TYR A 121 1.90 1.69 -17.46
C TYR A 121 3.05 2.29 -16.68
N ARG A 122 2.92 2.36 -15.36
CA ARG A 122 3.99 2.74 -14.45
C ARG A 122 3.95 1.87 -13.21
N SER A 123 5.11 1.44 -12.74
CA SER A 123 5.22 0.72 -11.47
C SER A 123 5.75 1.66 -10.40
N ARG A 124 5.21 1.54 -9.18
CA ARG A 124 5.67 2.33 -8.04
C ARG A 124 5.65 1.50 -6.77
N GLU A 125 6.66 1.69 -5.94
CA GLU A 125 6.72 1.17 -4.58
C GLU A 125 6.12 2.19 -3.62
N ILE A 126 5.12 1.76 -2.85
CA ILE A 126 4.44 2.59 -1.85
C ILE A 126 4.97 2.18 -0.48
N SER A 127 5.66 3.09 0.18
CA SER A 127 6.23 2.87 1.52
C SER A 127 5.61 3.78 2.60
N SER A 128 5.07 4.94 2.19
CA SER A 128 4.46 5.95 3.06
C SER A 128 3.42 6.78 2.29
N ALA A 129 2.76 7.72 2.98
CA ALA A 129 1.88 8.68 2.32
C ALA A 129 2.71 9.64 1.45
N GLU A 130 2.32 9.79 0.19
CA GLU A 130 3.10 10.54 -0.79
C GLU A 130 2.23 11.11 -1.92
N GLU A 131 2.80 12.06 -2.65
CA GLU A 131 2.23 12.64 -3.86
C GLU A 131 3.06 12.19 -5.06
N TRP A 132 2.38 11.82 -6.14
CA TRP A 132 3.01 11.38 -7.37
C TRP A 132 2.40 12.07 -8.59
N THR A 133 3.20 12.88 -9.26
CA THR A 133 2.86 13.44 -10.56
C THR A 133 3.32 12.51 -11.68
N VAL A 134 2.39 12.16 -12.57
CA VAL A 134 2.61 11.40 -13.79
C VAL A 134 2.39 12.34 -14.98
N ASN A 135 3.40 12.50 -15.83
CA ASN A 135 3.27 13.24 -17.08
C ASN A 135 3.01 12.26 -18.22
N LEU A 136 1.98 12.50 -19.03
CA LEU A 136 1.64 11.72 -20.22
C LEU A 136 1.57 12.63 -21.47
N PRO A 137 2.10 12.19 -22.61
CA PRO A 137 2.98 11.04 -22.76
C PRO A 137 4.31 11.34 -22.06
N GLY A 138 4.78 10.42 -21.22
CA GLY A 138 6.11 10.45 -20.64
C GLY A 138 6.97 9.35 -21.26
N GLU A 139 8.30 9.48 -21.19
CA GLU A 139 9.22 8.40 -21.57
C GLU A 139 8.79 7.08 -20.92
N GLU A 140 8.63 6.03 -21.73
CA GLU A 140 8.50 4.68 -21.22
C GLU A 140 9.77 4.35 -20.43
N PRO A 141 9.66 3.91 -19.16
CA PRO A 141 10.81 3.37 -18.43
C PRO A 141 11.24 2.01 -18.98
#